data_AF-A0A4S8N3G0-F1
#
_entry.id   AF-A0A4S8N3G0-F1
#
_cell.length_a   1.000
_cell.length_b   1.000
_cell.length_c   1.000
_cell.angle_alpha   90.00
_cell.angle_beta   90.00
_cell.angle_gamma   90.00
#
_symmetry.space_group_name_H-M   'P 1'
#
loop_
_entity.id
_entity.type
_entity.pdbx_description
1 polymer ?
#
loop_
_entity_poly.entity_id
_entity_poly.type
_entity_poly.pdbx_seq_one_letter_code
_entity_poly.pdbx_strand_id
1 'polypeptide(L)'
;MELLVERRVLAHEADHPPYVTRRAPQVVTGDRDLGLDDIAMDQAVALLDGIGATAARSRHAVVAAERQSGQSELEWWEANAEALGEAMGGREFPLASRVGQAAGELYQAASDPDRQFRFALDTVIAGLTVRLAGDQAT
;
A
#
# COMPACT_ATOMS: atom_id res chain seq x y z
N MET A 1 -32.30 28.63 -24.13
CA MET A 1 -32.49 27.19 -23.88
C MET A 1 -31.15 26.56 -23.50
N GLU A 2 -30.42 27.20 -22.58
CA GLU A 2 -29.04 26.84 -22.20
C GLU A 2 -28.88 26.76 -20.67
N LEU A 3 -29.75 27.46 -19.93
CA LEU A 3 -29.80 27.49 -18.46
C LEU A 3 -30.54 26.31 -17.80
N LEU A 4 -31.01 25.33 -18.59
CA LEU A 4 -31.74 24.15 -18.08
C LEU A 4 -30.93 22.84 -18.17
N VAL A 5 -29.78 22.86 -18.85
CA VAL A 5 -28.86 21.71 -18.91
C VAL A 5 -27.86 21.74 -17.77
N GLU A 6 -27.35 22.92 -17.37
CA GLU A 6 -26.43 23.06 -16.22
C GLU A 6 -27.06 22.67 -14.88
N ARG A 7 -28.37 22.87 -14.69
CA ARG A 7 -29.05 22.44 -13.45
C ARG A 7 -29.28 20.93 -13.33
N ARG A 8 -29.10 20.17 -14.42
CA ARG A 8 -29.24 18.70 -14.37
C ARG A 8 -27.92 18.00 -14.03
N VAL A 9 -26.79 18.66 -14.27
CA VAL A 9 -25.47 18.14 -13.90
C VAL A 9 -25.21 18.27 -12.40
N LEU A 10 -25.67 19.35 -11.76
CA LEU A 10 -25.46 19.59 -10.31
C LEU A 10 -26.45 18.84 -9.39
N ALA A 11 -27.51 18.21 -9.94
CA ALA A 11 -28.49 17.48 -9.15
C ALA A 11 -28.18 15.98 -9.01
N HIS A 12 -27.21 15.45 -9.77
CA HIS A 12 -26.73 14.07 -9.59
C HIS A 12 -25.54 13.96 -8.63
N GLU A 13 -25.05 15.11 -8.14
CA GLU A 13 -23.84 15.24 -7.31
C GLU A 13 -24.04 14.85 -5.82
N ALA A 14 -25.25 14.41 -5.45
CA ALA A 14 -25.62 14.14 -4.06
C ALA A 14 -25.79 12.65 -3.70
N ASP A 15 -25.45 11.71 -4.59
CA ASP A 15 -25.75 10.28 -4.37
C ASP A 15 -24.54 9.35 -4.54
N HIS A 16 -23.33 9.87 -4.35
CA HIS A 16 -22.14 9.02 -4.31
C HIS A 16 -21.95 8.41 -2.93
N PRO A 17 -21.91 7.07 -2.80
CA PRO A 17 -21.59 6.44 -1.53
C PRO A 17 -20.18 6.85 -1.07
N PRO A 18 -19.91 6.89 0.24
CA PRO A 18 -18.73 7.53 0.85
C PRO A 18 -17.36 6.94 0.47
N TYR A 19 -17.31 5.95 -0.43
CA TYR A 19 -16.08 5.34 -0.95
C TYR A 19 -15.68 5.81 -2.36
N VAL A 20 -16.45 6.71 -3.01
CA VAL A 20 -16.01 7.32 -4.28
C VAL A 20 -15.00 8.43 -3.98
N THR A 21 -13.76 8.04 -3.69
CA THR A 21 -12.62 8.96 -3.80
C THR A 21 -12.54 9.38 -5.27
N ARG A 22 -12.45 10.69 -5.52
CA ARG A 22 -12.25 11.26 -6.87
C ARG A 22 -10.98 10.70 -7.49
N ARG A 23 -11.08 9.54 -8.16
CA ARG A 23 -9.97 8.92 -8.87
C ARG A 23 -9.63 9.84 -10.03
N ALA A 24 -8.41 10.34 -10.03
CA ALA A 24 -8.01 11.38 -10.94
C ALA A 24 -7.91 10.78 -12.37
N PRO A 25 -8.52 11.41 -13.39
CA PRO A 25 -8.70 10.83 -14.74
C PRO A 25 -7.38 10.56 -15.50
N GLN A 26 -6.22 10.95 -14.96
CA GLN A 26 -4.93 10.80 -15.63
C GLN A 26 -4.45 9.35 -15.82
N VAL A 27 -4.99 8.35 -15.12
CA VAL A 27 -4.52 6.95 -15.27
C VAL A 27 -4.99 6.31 -16.59
N VAL A 28 -6.04 6.86 -17.23
CA VAL A 28 -6.66 6.29 -18.44
C VAL A 28 -6.38 7.17 -19.68
N THR A 29 -5.13 7.57 -19.87
CA THR A 29 -4.71 8.31 -21.09
C THR A 29 -3.63 7.58 -21.88
N GLY A 30 -3.65 6.24 -21.85
CA GLY A 30 -2.87 5.41 -22.76
C GLY A 30 -3.74 4.93 -23.91
N ASP A 31 -3.44 5.38 -25.13
CA ASP A 31 -4.03 4.86 -26.40
C ASP A 31 -3.51 3.46 -26.75
N ARG A 32 -3.30 2.62 -25.73
CA ARG A 32 -2.73 1.28 -25.86
C ARG A 32 -3.56 0.35 -24.99
N ASP A 33 -4.34 -0.50 -25.65
CA ASP A 33 -5.03 -1.60 -25.02
C ASP A 33 -3.98 -2.48 -24.33
N LEU A 34 -3.99 -2.48 -22.99
CA LEU A 34 -3.00 -3.21 -22.20
C LEU A 34 -3.28 -4.71 -22.22
N GLY A 35 -4.38 -5.16 -22.84
CA GLY A 35 -4.86 -6.53 -22.74
C GLY A 35 -5.61 -6.81 -21.44
N LEU A 36 -6.08 -5.76 -20.75
CA LEU A 36 -6.99 -5.86 -19.61
C LEU A 36 -8.37 -5.41 -20.06
N ASP A 37 -9.39 -6.19 -19.75
CA ASP A 37 -10.75 -5.67 -19.79
C ASP A 37 -10.93 -4.56 -18.73
N ASP A 38 -12.03 -3.80 -18.87
CA ASP A 38 -12.32 -2.65 -18.01
C ASP A 38 -12.36 -3.03 -16.52
N ILE A 39 -12.78 -4.26 -16.19
CA ILE A 39 -12.88 -4.73 -14.80
C ILE A 39 -11.48 -5.03 -14.26
N ALA A 40 -10.63 -5.69 -15.04
CA ALA A 40 -9.28 -6.01 -14.66
C ALA A 40 -8.42 -4.73 -14.55
N MET A 41 -8.68 -3.72 -15.39
CA MET A 41 -8.09 -2.39 -15.27
C MET A 41 -8.51 -1.69 -13.96
N ASP A 42 -9.80 -1.67 -13.64
CA ASP A 42 -10.30 -1.09 -12.39
C ASP A 42 -9.68 -1.75 -11.15
N GLN A 43 -9.60 -3.08 -11.15
CA GLN A 43 -8.98 -3.86 -10.09
C GLN A 43 -7.49 -3.57 -9.95
N ALA A 44 -6.75 -3.45 -11.05
CA ALA A 44 -5.34 -3.11 -11.03
C ALA A 44 -5.11 -1.71 -10.42
N VAL A 45 -5.92 -0.72 -10.81
CA VAL A 45 -5.82 0.63 -10.25
C VAL A 45 -6.19 0.65 -8.76
N ALA A 46 -7.24 -0.08 -8.36
CA ALA A 46 -7.63 -0.20 -6.96
C ALA A 46 -6.53 -0.85 -6.10
N LEU A 47 -5.87 -1.88 -6.62
CA LEU A 47 -4.76 -2.54 -5.95
C LEU A 47 -3.56 -1.59 -5.75
N LEU A 48 -3.18 -0.86 -6.79
CA LEU A 48 -2.07 0.10 -6.72
C LEU A 48 -2.37 1.24 -5.73
N ASP A 49 -3.59 1.76 -5.71
CA ASP A 49 -4.02 2.77 -4.75
C ASP A 49 -3.97 2.24 -3.31
N GLY A 50 -4.43 1.00 -3.08
CA GLY A 50 -4.35 0.33 -1.78
C GLY A 50 -2.92 0.15 -1.26
N ILE A 51 -1.97 -0.16 -2.15
CA ILE A 51 -0.55 -0.24 -1.80
C ILE A 51 -0.01 1.14 -1.41
N GLY A 52 -0.33 2.19 -2.17
CA GLY A 52 0.06 3.56 -1.85
C GLY A 52 -0.50 4.03 -0.51
N ALA A 53 -1.78 3.78 -0.25
CA ALA A 53 -2.43 4.13 1.00
C ALA A 53 -1.82 3.38 2.20
N THR A 54 -1.46 2.11 2.03
CA THR A 54 -0.82 1.31 3.08
C THR A 54 0.58 1.84 3.40
N ALA A 55 1.38 2.15 2.39
CA ALA A 55 2.72 2.72 2.57
C ALA A 55 2.66 4.09 3.27
N ALA A 56 1.73 4.95 2.88
CA ALA A 56 1.53 6.26 3.51
C ALA A 56 1.17 6.11 4.99
N ARG A 57 0.22 5.22 5.33
CA ARG A 57 -0.15 4.95 6.72
C ARG A 57 1.03 4.43 7.55
N SER A 58 1.79 3.47 7.04
CA SER A 58 2.95 2.91 7.75
C SER A 58 4.04 3.95 7.99
N ARG A 59 4.38 4.76 6.99
CA ARG A 59 5.33 5.89 7.16
C ARG A 59 4.85 6.87 8.22
N HIS A 60 3.58 7.24 8.18
CA HIS A 60 2.99 8.16 9.16
C HIS A 60 3.03 7.58 10.58
N ALA A 61 2.80 6.28 10.72
CA ALA A 61 2.86 5.60 12.02
C ALA A 61 4.27 5.66 12.63
N VAL A 62 5.31 5.38 11.85
CA VAL A 62 6.72 5.48 12.29
C VAL A 62 7.04 6.92 12.74
N VAL A 63 6.76 7.91 11.88
CA VAL A 63 7.04 9.32 12.21
C VAL A 63 6.23 9.81 13.42
N ALA A 64 4.98 9.35 13.55
CA ALA A 64 4.14 9.70 14.69
C ALA A 64 4.66 9.07 15.99
N ALA A 65 5.12 7.81 15.94
CA ALA A 65 5.70 7.12 17.07
C ALA A 65 6.93 7.86 17.59
N GLU A 66 7.89 8.18 16.71
CA GLU A 66 9.11 8.91 17.08
C GLU A 66 8.79 10.29 17.68
N ARG A 67 7.83 11.03 17.09
CA ARG A 67 7.40 12.34 17.61
C ARG A 67 6.74 12.26 18.98
N GLN A 68 5.98 11.20 19.25
CA GLN A 68 5.25 11.03 20.51
C GLN A 68 6.15 10.51 21.63
N SER A 69 7.04 9.56 21.33
CA SER A 69 7.96 8.96 22.30
C SER A 69 9.19 9.85 22.55
N GLY A 70 9.60 10.66 21.56
CA GLY A 70 10.89 11.35 21.57
C GLY A 70 12.08 10.40 21.39
N GLN A 71 11.82 9.15 21.02
CA GLN A 71 12.81 8.09 20.80
C GLN A 71 12.79 7.70 19.33
N SER A 72 13.98 7.53 18.76
CA SER A 72 14.11 6.86 17.46
C SER A 72 13.69 5.39 17.55
N GLU A 73 13.41 4.79 16.40
CA GLU A 73 13.04 3.37 16.31
C GLU A 73 14.12 2.43 16.89
N LEU A 74 15.40 2.77 16.68
CA LEU A 74 16.53 1.98 17.20
C LEU A 74 16.61 2.07 18.73
N GLU A 75 16.47 3.27 19.30
CA GLU A 75 16.46 3.47 20.75
C GLU A 75 15.29 2.73 21.40
N TRP A 76 14.11 2.77 20.77
CA TRP A 76 12.96 1.99 21.23
C TRP A 76 13.26 0.49 21.21
N TRP A 77 13.84 -0.02 20.12
CA TRP A 77 14.17 -1.43 19.98
C TRP A 77 15.17 -1.91 21.05
N GLU A 78 16.24 -1.14 21.27
CA GLU A 78 17.25 -1.44 22.30
C GLU A 78 16.64 -1.43 23.71
N ALA A 79 15.76 -0.45 24.00
CA ALA A 79 15.12 -0.34 25.31
C ALA A 79 14.09 -1.46 25.58
N ASN A 80 13.50 -2.07 24.55
CA ASN A 80 12.40 -3.02 24.69
C ASN A 80 12.80 -4.48 24.42
N ALA A 81 14.04 -4.76 24.01
CA ALA A 81 14.49 -6.10 23.62
C ALA A 81 14.27 -7.17 24.71
N GLU A 82 14.56 -6.85 25.97
CA GLU A 82 14.38 -7.78 27.11
C GLU A 82 12.90 -8.09 27.35
N ALA A 83 12.06 -7.06 27.45
CA ALA A 83 10.62 -7.21 27.66
C ALA A 83 9.94 -7.99 26.52
N LEU A 84 10.38 -7.78 25.28
CA LEU A 84 9.93 -8.58 24.13
C LEU A 84 10.36 -10.04 24.24
N GLY A 85 11.59 -10.30 24.70
CA GLY A 85 12.09 -11.64 24.99
C GLY A 85 11.26 -12.37 26.05
N GLU A 86 10.92 -11.69 27.15
CA GLU A 86 10.03 -12.22 28.18
C GLU A 86 8.63 -12.54 27.62
N ALA A 87 8.07 -11.63 26.81
CA ALA A 87 6.76 -11.79 26.19
C ALA A 87 6.69 -13.00 25.22
N MET A 88 7.82 -13.38 24.61
CA MET A 88 7.88 -14.60 23.79
C MET A 88 7.72 -15.88 24.62
N GLY A 89 8.00 -15.83 25.94
CA GLY A 89 7.73 -16.91 26.88
C GLY A 89 8.53 -18.17 26.61
N GLY A 90 9.78 -18.02 26.11
CA GLY A 90 10.66 -19.15 25.77
C GLY A 90 10.20 -19.97 24.56
N ARG A 91 9.20 -19.53 23.79
CA ARG A 91 8.79 -20.19 22.55
C ARG A 91 9.80 -19.91 21.45
N GLU A 92 10.23 -20.96 20.76
CA GLU A 92 11.13 -20.85 19.63
C GLU A 92 10.37 -20.79 18.31
N PHE A 93 10.71 -19.80 17.47
CA PHE A 93 10.15 -19.65 16.12
C PHE A 93 11.28 -19.53 15.09
N PRO A 94 11.97 -20.63 14.73
CA PRO A 94 13.23 -20.55 13.98
C PRO A 94 13.13 -19.77 12.66
N LEU A 95 12.02 -19.91 11.94
CA LEU A 95 11.78 -19.14 10.71
C LEU A 95 11.59 -17.65 10.99
N ALA A 96 10.73 -17.31 11.94
CA ALA A 96 10.44 -15.92 12.29
C ALA A 96 11.68 -15.24 12.89
N SER A 97 12.45 -15.93 13.74
CA SER A 97 13.72 -15.44 14.28
C SER A 97 14.72 -15.17 13.18
N ARG A 98 14.91 -16.08 12.22
CA ARG A 98 15.83 -15.86 11.09
C ARG A 98 15.42 -14.68 10.22
N VAL A 99 14.13 -14.57 9.89
CA VAL A 99 13.61 -13.48 9.06
C VAL A 99 13.69 -12.15 9.81
N GLY A 100 13.29 -12.13 11.08
CA GLY A 100 13.34 -10.96 11.95
C GLY A 100 14.75 -10.47 12.19
N GLN A 101 15.72 -11.39 12.39
CA GLN A 101 17.13 -11.04 12.52
C GLN A 101 17.67 -10.38 11.24
N ALA A 102 17.48 -11.01 10.08
CA ALA A 102 17.93 -10.44 8.81
C ALA A 102 17.27 -9.08 8.50
N ALA A 103 15.96 -8.95 8.82
CA ALA A 103 15.24 -7.70 8.68
C ALA A 103 15.78 -6.62 9.63
N GLY A 104 15.97 -6.95 10.91
CA GLY A 104 16.48 -6.02 11.92
C GLY A 104 17.91 -5.56 11.62
N GLU A 105 18.79 -6.47 11.20
CA GLU A 105 20.16 -6.14 10.77
C GLU A 105 20.16 -5.18 9.57
N LEU A 106 19.24 -5.35 8.62
CA LEU A 106 19.15 -4.50 7.44
C LEU A 106 18.46 -3.16 7.71
N TYR A 107 17.36 -3.16 8.45
CA TYR A 107 16.51 -1.98 8.66
C TYR A 107 17.01 -1.11 9.80
N GLN A 108 17.71 -1.70 10.79
CA GLN A 108 18.05 -1.06 12.07
C GLN A 108 16.79 -0.46 12.74
N ALA A 109 15.66 -1.13 12.56
CA ALA A 109 14.31 -0.67 12.86
C ALA A 109 13.35 -1.87 12.83
N ALA A 110 12.17 -1.75 13.46
CA ALA A 110 11.17 -2.82 13.40
C ALA A 110 10.53 -2.96 12.01
N SER A 111 10.56 -1.90 11.19
CA SER A 111 10.04 -1.90 9.82
C SER A 111 10.75 -0.88 8.91
N ASP A 112 10.66 -1.09 7.59
CA ASP A 112 11.10 -0.16 6.56
C ASP A 112 9.94 0.03 5.56
N PRO A 113 9.02 1.00 5.81
CA PRO A 113 7.85 1.23 4.96
C PRO A 113 8.20 1.52 3.49
N ASP A 114 9.37 2.13 3.25
CA ASP A 114 9.82 2.53 1.92
C ASP A 114 10.21 1.30 1.09
N ARG A 115 10.96 0.39 1.70
CA ARG A 115 11.35 -0.87 1.08
C ARG A 115 10.16 -1.80 0.90
N GLN A 116 9.27 -1.86 1.89
CA GLN A 116 8.03 -2.64 1.78
C GLN A 116 7.16 -2.15 0.62
N PHE A 117 7.02 -0.83 0.44
CA PHE A 117 6.30 -0.24 -0.69
C PHE A 117 6.90 -0.64 -2.04
N ARG A 118 8.22 -0.51 -2.19
CA ARG A 118 8.92 -0.89 -3.44
C ARG A 118 8.75 -2.38 -3.74
N PHE A 119 8.96 -3.24 -2.74
CA PHE A 119 8.77 -4.68 -2.88
C PHE A 119 7.35 -5.03 -3.30
N ALA A 120 6.33 -4.40 -2.71
CA ALA A 120 4.94 -4.62 -3.06
C ALA A 120 4.65 -4.19 -4.51
N LEU A 121 5.15 -3.02 -4.92
CA LEU A 121 4.96 -2.50 -6.27
C LEU A 121 5.61 -3.42 -7.31
N ASP A 122 6.86 -3.81 -7.10
CA ASP A 122 7.60 -4.69 -8.00
C ASP A 122 6.90 -6.04 -8.14
N THR A 123 6.44 -6.60 -7.02
CA THR A 123 5.73 -7.89 -6.99
C THR A 123 4.41 -7.81 -7.75
N VAL A 124 3.62 -6.76 -7.54
CA VAL A 124 2.32 -6.61 -8.20
C VAL A 124 2.48 -6.30 -9.68
N ILE A 125 3.40 -5.43 -10.07
CA ILE A 125 3.68 -5.16 -11.48
C ILE A 125 4.14 -6.43 -12.20
N ALA A 126 5.01 -7.23 -11.57
CA ALA A 126 5.42 -8.52 -12.12
C ALA A 126 4.22 -9.47 -12.31
N GLY A 127 3.34 -9.58 -11.30
CA GLY A 127 2.12 -10.39 -11.38
C GLY A 127 1.16 -9.93 -12.47
N LEU A 128 0.93 -8.61 -12.59
CA LEU A 128 0.10 -8.03 -13.64
C LEU A 128 0.70 -8.30 -15.03
N THR A 129 2.02 -8.14 -15.19
CA THR A 129 2.71 -8.41 -16.46
C THR A 129 2.54 -9.87 -16.91
N VAL A 130 2.60 -10.83 -15.98
CA VAL A 130 2.35 -12.24 -16.30
C VAL A 130 0.90 -12.47 -16.73
N ARG A 131 -0.07 -11.84 -16.04
CA ARG A 131 -1.50 -11.94 -16.40
C ARG A 131 -1.76 -11.36 -17.79
N LEU A 132 -1.15 -10.22 -18.10
CA LEU A 132 -1.20 -9.59 -19.42
C LEU A 132 -0.64 -10.50 -20.51
N ALA A 133 0.51 -11.13 -20.27
CA ALA A 133 1.08 -12.06 -21.24
C ALA A 133 0.24 -13.33 -21.45
N GLY A 134 -0.51 -13.75 -20.42
CA GLY A 134 -1.39 -14.93 -20.48
C GLY A 134 -2.71 -14.70 -21.21
N ASP A 135 -3.34 -13.52 -21.03
CA ASP A 135 -4.60 -13.17 -21.71
C ASP A 135 -4.42 -12.94 -23.22
N GLN A 136 -3.20 -12.61 -23.68
CA GLN A 136 -2.88 -12.49 -25.12
C GLN A 136 -2.69 -13.85 -25.84
N ALA A 137 -2.74 -14.97 -25.11
CA ALA A 137 -2.52 -16.31 -25.66
C ALA A 137 -3.80 -17.14 -25.87
N THR A 138 -4.99 -16.55 -25.62
CA THR A 138 -6.31 -17.17 -25.80
C THR A 138 -7.11 -16.41 -26.85
#